data_AF-A0A1R4K4I6-F1
#
_entry.id   AF-A0A1R4K4I6-F1
#
_cell.length_a   1.000
_cell.length_b   1.000
_cell.length_c   1.000
_cell.angle_alpha   90.00
_cell.angle_beta   90.00
_cell.angle_gamma   90.00
#
_symmetry.space_group_name_H-M   'P 1'
#
loop_
_entity.id
_entity.type
_entity.pdbx_description
1 polymer ?
#
loop_
_entity_poly.entity_id
_entity_poly.type
_entity_poly.pdbx_seq_one_letter_code
_entity_poly.pdbx_strand_id
1 'polypeptide(L)' 'MRFCVTVDFDSLDDRAITVRDRDTMAQERVPLENLEQYLTERLRGA' A
#
# COMPACT_ATOMS: atom_id res chain seq x y z
N MET A 1 7.52 -10.19 -8.91
CA MET A 1 7.68 -9.48 -7.61
C MET A 1 6.91 -8.17 -7.75
N ARG A 2 5.61 -8.19 -7.42
CA ARG A 2 4.57 -7.38 -8.08
C ARG A 2 4.13 -6.10 -7.34
N PHE A 3 4.53 -5.92 -6.08
CA PHE A 3 4.25 -4.69 -5.33
C PHE A 3 5.44 -4.36 -4.41
N CYS A 4 5.76 -3.07 -4.26
CA CYS A 4 6.67 -2.56 -3.25
C CYS A 4 5.88 -1.68 -2.29
N VAL A 5 5.74 -2.13 -1.04
CA VAL A 5 5.09 -1.35 0.03
C VAL A 5 6.20 -0.66 0.83
N THR A 6 6.15 0.66 0.91
CA THR A 6 7.09 1.43 1.73
C THR A 6 6.34 1.93 2.96
N VAL A 7 6.71 1.41 4.12
CA VAL A 7 6.21 1.88 5.42
C VAL A 7 7.29 2.79 6.00
N ASP A 8 6.98 4.08 6.15
CA ASP A 8 7.85 5.06 6.80
C ASP A 8 7.43 5.27 8.27
N PHE A 9 8.29 5.87 9.09
CA PHE A 9 7.97 6.15 10.50
C PHE A 9 6.86 7.21 10.65
N ASP A 10 6.67 8.08 9.65
CA ASP A 10 5.53 9.01 9.59
C ASP A 10 4.19 8.28 9.44
N SER A 11 4.18 7.04 8.90
CA SER A 11 2.98 6.21 8.84
C SER A 11 2.37 5.91 10.22
N LEU A 12 3.16 5.95 11.30
CA LEU A 12 2.69 5.72 12.67
C LEU A 12 1.93 6.92 13.24
N ASP A 13 2.31 8.14 12.85
CA ASP A 13 1.70 9.38 13.32
C ASP A 13 0.46 9.72 12.47
N ASP A 14 0.57 9.55 11.15
CA ASP A 14 -0.43 9.96 10.16
C ASP A 14 -1.38 8.80 9.74
N ARG A 15 -1.15 7.59 10.28
CA ARG A 15 -1.91 6.35 9.99
C ARG A 15 -2.13 6.13 8.49
N ALA A 16 -1.15 6.44 7.65
CA ALA A 16 -1.24 6.32 6.21
C ALA A 16 0.07 5.78 5.63
N ILE A 17 -0.04 4.91 4.62
CA ILE A 17 1.07 4.14 4.07
C ILE A 17 1.13 4.36 2.56
N THR A 18 2.33 4.42 2.00
CA THR A 18 2.47 4.60 0.54
C THR A 18 2.77 3.26 -0.12
N VAL A 19 1.85 2.81 -0.98
CA VAL A 19 2.01 1.62 -1.79
C VAL A 19 2.49 2.03 -3.17
N ARG A 20 3.58 1.40 -3.64
CA ARG A 20 4.12 1.60 -4.98
C ARG A 20 4.01 0.33 -5.82
N ASP A 21 3.36 0.45 -6.96
CA ASP A 21 3.29 -0.61 -7.95
C ASP A 21 4.54 -0.59 -8.83
N ARG A 22 5.15 -1.77 -8.98
CA ARG A 22 6.42 -1.96 -9.71
C ARG A 22 6.22 -2.05 -11.21
N ASP A 23 5.05 -2.51 -11.66
CA ASP A 23 4.73 -2.71 -13.06
C ASP A 23 4.23 -1.39 -13.68
N THR A 24 3.44 -0.62 -12.94
CA THR A 24 2.84 0.64 -13.43
C THR A 24 3.59 1.90 -12.98
N MET A 25 4.56 1.79 -12.06
CA MET A 25 5.23 2.90 -11.38
C MET A 25 4.27 3.82 -10.59
N ALA A 26 3.02 3.42 -10.39
CA ALA A 26 2.02 4.18 -9.64
C ALA A 26 2.36 4.22 -8.14
N GLN A 27 2.04 5.34 -7.49
CA GLN A 27 2.19 5.55 -6.06
C GLN A 27 0.85 6.00 -5.49
N GLU A 28 0.35 5.27 -4.50
CA GLU A 28 -0.91 5.56 -3.83
C GLU A 28 -0.69 5.62 -2.32
N ARG A 29 -1.20 6.68 -1.68
CA ARG A 29 -1.22 6.81 -0.23
C ARG A 29 -2.53 6.24 0.28
N VAL A 30 -2.46 5.16 1.04
CA VAL A 30 -3.61 4.41 1.55
C VAL A 30 -3.66 4.56 3.06
N PRO A 31 -4.79 4.98 3.65
CA PRO A 31 -4.98 4.95 5.10
C PRO A 31 -4.79 3.53 5.66
N LEU A 32 -4.19 3.42 6.84
CA LEU A 32 -3.89 2.15 7.50
C LEU A 32 -5.16 1.32 7.75
N GLU A 33 -6.28 1.99 8.04
CA GLU A 33 -7.61 1.37 8.18
C GLU A 33 -8.10 0.68 6.89
N ASN A 34 -7.73 1.23 5.73
CA ASN A 34 -8.14 0.72 4.42
C ASN A 34 -7.07 -0.18 3.79
N LEU A 35 -5.89 -0.30 4.42
CA LEU A 35 -4.77 -1.10 3.90
C LEU A 35 -5.16 -2.58 3.80
N GLU A 36 -5.79 -3.15 4.82
CA GLU A 36 -6.14 -4.57 4.85
C GLU A 36 -7.07 -4.92 3.69
N GLN A 37 -8.09 -4.09 3.47
CA GLN A 37 -9.00 -4.24 2.34
C GLN A 37 -8.28 -4.05 1.00
N TYR A 38 -7.47 -2.99 0.88
CA TYR A 38 -6.72 -2.66 -0.34
C TYR A 38 -5.76 -3.78 -0.77
N LEU A 39 -5.00 -4.34 0.18
CA LEU A 39 -4.11 -5.46 -0.06
C LEU A 39 -4.90 -6.74 -0.36
N THR A 40 -6.02 -6.98 0.34
CA THR A 40 -6.87 -8.13 0.08
C THR A 40 -7.45 -8.10 -1.33
N GLU A 41 -7.95 -6.95 -1.80
CA GLU A 41 -8.48 -6.79 -3.16
C GLU A 41 -7.39 -6.99 -4.23
N ARG A 42 -6.16 -6.49 -3.99
CA ARG A 42 -5.05 -6.64 -4.95
C ARG A 42 -4.34 -8.00 -4.91
N LEU A 43 -4.35 -8.70 -3.77
CA LEU A 43 -3.71 -10.01 -3.60
C LEU A 43 -4.67 -11.20 -3.83
N ARG A 44 -5.97 -11.07 -3.55
CA ARG A 44 -6.96 -12.15 -3.80
C ARG A 44 -7.28 -12.39 -5.27
N GLY A 45 -6.77 -11.57 -6.18
CA GLY A 45 -6.89 -11.77 -7.63
C GLY A 45 -5.86 -12.72 -8.25
N ALA A 46 -5.09 -13.47 -7.45
CA ALA A 46 -4.05 -14.40 -7.90
C ALA A 46 -4.39 -15.87 -7.57
#